data_AF-A0A661AJA3-F1
#
_entry.id   AF-A0A661AJA3-F1
#
_cell.length_a   1.000
_cell.length_b   1.000
_cell.length_c   1.000
_cell.angle_alpha   90.00
_cell.angle_beta   90.00
_cell.angle_gamma   90.00
#
_symmetry.space_group_name_H-M   'P 1'
#
loop_
_entity.id
_entity.type
_entity.pdbx_description
1 polymer ?
#
loop_
_entity_poly.entity_id
_entity_poly.type
_entity_poly.pdbx_seq_one_letter_code
_entity_poly.pdbx_strand_id
1 'polypeptide(L)'
;MNCKDVKKYLSDYIDGLLPSEMKEEFESHLNQCSECRSLVEDVKAIQKETLRIKIPQLNPYMFQRIKHRVESETQPSPFRVLYRVAMGMSFILIAIALSLYFFKPSYRIAGRSKDLYIIKEEKSGYQFPVYTSEGNYVLTSYQGGTF
;
A
#
# COMPACT_ATOMS: atom_id res chain seq x y z
N MET A 1 47.81 21.69 2.49
CA MET A 1 48.07 21.14 1.13
C MET A 1 49.37 21.66 0.49
N ASN A 2 49.79 21.06 -0.63
CA ASN A 2 50.88 21.52 -1.51
C ASN A 2 50.40 21.95 -2.93
N CYS A 3 51.30 22.47 -3.78
CA CYS A 3 50.95 22.94 -5.13
C CYS A 3 50.36 21.84 -6.05
N LYS A 4 50.70 20.56 -5.86
CA LYS A 4 50.10 19.46 -6.64
C LYS A 4 48.64 19.27 -6.25
N ASP A 5 48.33 19.35 -4.97
CA ASP A 5 46.95 19.22 -4.48
C ASP A 5 46.09 20.38 -5.00
N VAL A 6 46.62 21.61 -5.01
CA VAL A 6 45.93 22.77 -5.61
C VAL A 6 45.55 22.50 -7.06
N LYS A 7 46.50 22.02 -7.87
CA LYS A 7 46.24 21.72 -9.29
C LYS A 7 45.21 20.61 -9.45
N LYS A 8 45.20 19.62 -8.56
CA LYS A 8 44.24 18.50 -8.58
C LYS A 8 42.82 18.97 -8.26
N TYR A 9 42.66 19.85 -7.27
CA TYR A 9 41.36 20.29 -6.76
C TYR A 9 40.91 21.65 -7.32
N LEU A 10 41.65 22.20 -8.28
CA LEU A 10 41.38 23.51 -8.85
C LEU A 10 39.96 23.61 -9.42
N SER A 11 39.53 22.63 -10.24
CA SER A 11 38.20 22.66 -10.86
C SER A 11 37.11 22.69 -9.79
N ASP A 12 37.20 21.78 -8.82
CA ASP A 12 36.24 21.70 -7.72
C ASP A 12 36.18 22.99 -6.88
N TYR A 13 37.33 23.66 -6.69
CA TYR A 13 37.38 24.96 -6.02
C TYR A 13 36.69 26.06 -6.85
N ILE A 14 36.94 26.09 -8.17
CA ILE A 14 36.34 27.07 -9.10
C ILE A 14 34.82 26.87 -9.21
N ASP A 15 34.37 25.63 -9.23
CA ASP A 15 32.95 25.26 -9.33
C ASP A 15 32.22 25.34 -7.98
N GLY A 16 32.93 25.63 -6.88
CA GLY A 16 32.36 25.75 -5.54
C GLY A 16 31.96 24.42 -4.90
N LEU A 17 32.53 23.31 -5.37
CA LEU A 17 32.25 21.94 -4.93
C LEU A 17 33.20 21.45 -3.83
N LEU A 18 34.24 22.23 -3.52
CA LEU A 18 35.18 21.87 -2.46
C LEU A 18 34.52 21.94 -1.07
N PRO A 19 34.61 20.88 -0.24
CA PRO A 19 34.19 20.91 1.16
C PRO A 19 34.86 22.04 1.94
N SER A 20 34.16 22.60 2.93
CA SER A 20 34.60 23.77 3.71
C SER A 20 35.99 23.60 4.32
N GLU A 21 36.26 22.44 4.93
CA GLU A 21 37.57 22.13 5.55
C GLU A 21 38.71 22.15 4.53
N MET A 22 38.51 21.53 3.35
CA MET A 22 39.50 21.56 2.28
C MET A 22 39.64 22.95 1.65
N LYS A 23 38.56 23.75 1.63
CA LYS A 23 38.57 25.10 1.09
C LYS A 23 39.40 26.05 1.94
N GLU A 24 39.32 25.98 3.26
CA GLU A 24 40.14 26.78 4.16
C GLU A 24 41.63 26.49 3.98
N GLU A 25 41.98 25.20 3.90
CA GLU A 25 43.34 24.83 3.54
C GLU A 25 43.70 25.43 2.18
N PHE A 26 42.86 25.24 1.16
CA PHE A 26 43.05 25.75 -0.22
C PHE A 26 43.46 27.21 -0.22
N GLU A 27 42.65 28.05 0.42
CA GLU A 27 42.84 29.49 0.51
C GLU A 27 44.08 29.87 1.33
N SER A 28 44.39 29.13 2.39
CA SER A 28 45.63 29.31 3.14
C SER A 28 46.88 29.14 2.26
N HIS A 29 46.89 28.14 1.38
CA HIS A 29 47.99 27.98 0.42
C HIS A 29 48.02 29.09 -0.63
N LEU A 30 46.87 29.53 -1.16
CA LEU A 30 46.83 30.65 -2.11
C LEU A 30 47.36 31.96 -1.49
N ASN A 31 47.20 32.14 -0.18
CA ASN A 31 47.78 33.28 0.55
C ASN A 31 49.31 33.24 0.60
N GLN A 32 49.90 32.05 0.58
CA GLN A 32 51.34 31.83 0.74
C GLN A 32 52.07 31.59 -0.59
N CYS A 33 51.39 31.11 -1.64
CA CYS A 33 51.97 30.76 -2.92
C CYS A 33 51.41 31.64 -4.06
N SER A 34 52.26 32.53 -4.58
CA SER A 34 51.91 33.42 -5.69
C SER A 34 51.64 32.67 -7.00
N GLU A 35 52.39 31.61 -7.30
CA GLU A 35 52.21 30.81 -8.51
C GLU A 35 50.82 30.15 -8.56
N CYS A 36 50.40 29.54 -7.45
CA CYS A 36 49.09 28.91 -7.34
C CYS A 36 47.96 29.94 -7.41
N ARG A 37 48.17 31.13 -6.83
CA ARG A 37 47.21 32.24 -6.92
C ARG A 37 47.02 32.70 -8.37
N SER A 38 48.12 32.95 -9.09
CA SER A 38 48.07 33.33 -10.51
C SER A 38 47.33 32.30 -11.35
N LEU A 39 47.62 31.01 -11.12
CA LEU A 39 46.96 29.91 -11.82
C LEU A 39 45.44 29.87 -11.59
N VAL A 40 45.00 30.12 -10.35
CA VAL A 40 43.56 30.23 -10.04
C VAL A 40 42.93 31.42 -10.73
N GLU A 41 43.60 32.58 -10.73
CA GLU A 41 43.12 33.80 -11.37
C GLU A 41 42.98 33.64 -12.89
N ASP A 42 43.95 33.00 -13.55
CA ASP A 42 43.93 32.71 -14.98
C ASP A 42 42.72 31.85 -15.36
N VAL A 43 42.46 30.79 -14.59
CA VAL A 43 41.31 29.90 -14.84
C VAL A 43 39.98 30.61 -14.58
N LYS A 44 39.88 31.43 -13.53
CA LYS A 44 38.69 32.27 -13.28
C LYS A 44 38.43 33.25 -14.42
N ALA A 45 39.48 33.84 -14.99
CA ALA A 45 39.36 34.75 -16.12
C ALA A 45 38.78 34.03 -17.35
N ILE A 46 39.30 32.85 -17.69
CA ILE A 46 38.78 32.02 -18.79
C ILE A 46 37.32 31.64 -18.57
N GLN A 47 36.95 31.22 -17.36
CA GLN A 47 35.57 30.87 -17.02
C GLN A 47 34.63 32.07 -17.22
N LYS A 48 35.04 33.26 -16.75
CA LYS A 48 34.26 34.50 -16.90
C LYS A 48 34.03 34.88 -18.36
N GLU A 49 35.05 34.72 -19.22
CA GLU A 49 34.91 34.96 -20.65
C GLU A 49 34.00 33.93 -21.33
N THR A 50 34.08 32.66 -20.93
CA THR A 50 33.22 31.59 -21.45
C THR A 50 31.75 31.82 -21.12
N LEU A 51 31.45 32.37 -19.94
CA LEU A 51 30.08 32.71 -19.51
C LEU A 51 29.45 33.86 -20.31
N ARG A 52 30.23 34.61 -21.11
CA ARG A 52 29.70 35.65 -22.01
C ARG A 52 29.15 35.09 -23.31
N ILE A 53 29.41 33.82 -23.61
CA ILE A 53 28.89 33.16 -24.80
C ILE A 53 27.36 33.06 -24.64
N LYS A 54 26.61 33.51 -25.66
CA LYS A 54 25.16 33.36 -25.69
C LYS A 54 24.81 31.88 -25.59
N ILE A 55 24.29 31.47 -24.43
CA ILE A 55 23.73 30.12 -24.25
C ILE A 55 22.57 30.00 -25.26
N PRO A 56 22.59 28.99 -26.16
CA PRO A 56 21.52 28.82 -27.12
C PRO A 56 20.19 28.64 -26.38
N GLN A 57 19.14 29.31 -26.85
CA GLN A 57 17.83 29.14 -26.24
C GLN A 57 17.37 27.70 -26.39
N LEU A 58 17.00 27.08 -25.27
CA LEU A 58 16.56 25.69 -25.24
C LEU A 58 15.31 25.54 -26.13
N ASN A 59 15.37 24.63 -27.11
CA ASN A 59 14.23 24.39 -27.98
C ASN A 59 13.00 23.97 -27.12
N PRO A 60 11.83 24.63 -27.26
CA PRO A 60 10.62 24.32 -26.49
C PRO A 60 10.23 22.83 -26.48
N TYR A 61 10.50 22.10 -27.55
CA TYR A 61 10.20 20.66 -27.66
C TYR A 61 11.15 19.79 -26.82
N MET A 62 12.36 20.25 -26.52
CA MET A 62 13.34 19.50 -25.74
C MET A 62 12.92 19.40 -24.27
N PHE A 63 12.39 20.49 -23.72
CA PHE A 63 11.86 20.51 -22.36
C PHE A 63 10.68 19.55 -22.18
N GLN A 64 9.80 19.46 -23.19
CA GLN A 64 8.66 18.53 -23.15
C GLN A 64 9.10 17.07 -23.06
N ARG A 65 10.14 16.67 -23.80
CA ARG A 65 10.67 15.29 -23.76
C ARG A 65 11.28 14.96 -22.41
N ILE A 66 11.98 15.91 -21.79
CA ILE A 66 12.59 15.74 -20.47
C ILE A 66 11.50 15.62 -19.41
N LYS A 67 10.52 16.53 -19.41
CA LYS A 67 9.37 16.51 -18.49
C LYS A 67 8.63 15.17 -18.55
N HIS A 68 8.33 14.71 -19.76
CA HIS A 68 7.62 13.44 -19.95
C HIS A 68 8.41 12.25 -19.39
N ARG A 69 9.75 12.25 -19.50
CA ARG A 69 10.57 11.15 -18.97
C ARG A 69 10.58 11.14 -17.44
N VAL A 70 10.77 12.30 -16.81
CA VAL A 70 10.76 12.44 -15.34
C VAL A 70 9.39 12.05 -14.74
N GLU A 71 8.30 12.48 -15.37
CA GLU A 71 6.94 12.11 -14.94
C GLU A 71 6.68 10.60 -15.14
N SER A 72 7.20 9.99 -16.21
CA SER A 72 7.01 8.57 -16.46
C SER A 72 7.79 7.65 -15.50
N GLU A 73 8.93 8.11 -14.97
CA GLU A 73 9.73 7.32 -14.00
C GLU A 73 9.15 7.36 -12.58
N THR A 74 8.30 8.35 -12.27
CA THR A 74 7.76 8.59 -10.91
C THR A 74 6.34 8.08 -10.69
N GLN A 75 5.63 7.66 -11.74
CA GLN A 75 4.26 7.18 -11.63
C GLN A 75 4.21 5.71 -11.17
N PRO A 76 3.64 5.40 -9.99
CA PRO A 76 3.43 4.02 -9.59
C PRO A 76 2.46 3.35 -10.55
N SER A 77 2.84 2.20 -11.13
CA SER A 77 1.98 1.47 -12.05
C SER A 77 0.62 1.17 -11.38
N PRO A 78 -0.52 1.47 -12.03
CA PRO A 78 -1.85 1.32 -11.43
C PRO A 78 -2.13 -0.11 -10.96
N PHE A 79 -1.56 -1.09 -11.69
CA PHE A 79 -1.63 -2.51 -11.33
C PHE A 79 -0.96 -2.84 -9.98
N ARG A 80 0.16 -2.19 -9.63
CA ARG A 80 0.85 -2.36 -8.33
C ARG A 80 0.09 -1.74 -7.16
N VAL A 81 -0.72 -0.71 -7.39
CA VAL A 81 -1.55 -0.09 -6.35
C VAL A 81 -2.80 -0.94 -6.13
N LEU A 82 -3.48 -1.34 -7.22
CA LEU A 82 -4.65 -2.21 -7.16
C LEU A 82 -4.34 -3.54 -6.46
N TYR A 83 -3.22 -4.18 -6.81
CA TYR A 83 -2.81 -5.45 -6.20
C TYR A 83 -2.47 -5.30 -4.70
N ARG A 84 -1.88 -4.16 -4.29
CA ARG A 84 -1.61 -3.87 -2.87
C ARG A 84 -2.90 -3.73 -2.05
N VAL A 85 -3.90 -3.02 -2.59
CA VAL A 85 -5.21 -2.86 -1.93
C VAL A 85 -5.98 -4.18 -1.90
N ALA A 86 -5.97 -4.94 -3.01
CA ALA A 86 -6.64 -6.24 -3.10
C ALA A 86 -6.05 -7.28 -2.13
N MET A 87 -4.73 -7.30 -1.95
CA MET A 87 -4.07 -8.15 -0.95
C MET A 87 -4.51 -7.77 0.47
N GLY A 88 -4.51 -6.49 0.81
CA GLY A 88 -4.98 -6.02 2.13
C GLY A 88 -6.43 -6.41 2.43
N MET A 89 -7.34 -6.22 1.46
CA MET A 89 -8.75 -6.61 1.60
C MET A 89 -8.92 -8.12 1.76
N SER A 90 -8.13 -8.92 1.05
CA SER A 90 -8.17 -10.38 1.15
C SER A 90 -7.75 -10.87 2.54
N PHE A 91 -6.69 -10.28 3.13
CA PHE A 91 -6.30 -10.61 4.50
C PHE A 91 -7.37 -10.24 5.54
N ILE A 92 -8.06 -9.11 5.37
CA ILE A 92 -9.15 -8.70 6.26
C ILE A 92 -10.32 -9.70 6.17
N LEU A 93 -10.72 -10.10 4.96
CA LEU A 93 -11.79 -11.07 4.76
C LEU A 93 -11.44 -12.45 5.34
N ILE A 94 -10.20 -12.90 5.15
CA ILE A 94 -9.70 -14.15 5.72
C ILE A 94 -9.68 -14.07 7.25
N ALA A 95 -9.22 -12.96 7.84
CA ALA A 95 -9.21 -12.75 9.28
C ALA A 95 -10.62 -12.71 9.88
N ILE A 96 -11.59 -12.09 9.20
CA ILE A 96 -12.99 -12.10 9.61
C ILE A 96 -13.58 -13.50 9.54
N ALA A 97 -13.34 -14.24 8.45
CA ALA A 97 -13.82 -15.61 8.29
C ALA A 97 -13.24 -16.55 9.35
N LEU A 98 -11.93 -16.42 9.63
CA LEU A 98 -11.26 -17.17 10.70
C LEU A 98 -11.80 -16.76 12.07
N SER A 99 -12.02 -15.47 12.33
CA SER A 99 -12.64 -14.99 13.56
C SER A 99 -14.02 -15.63 13.76
N LEU A 100 -14.89 -15.62 12.75
CA LEU A 100 -16.21 -16.28 12.82
C LEU A 100 -16.11 -17.80 12.99
N TYR A 101 -15.06 -18.44 12.47
CA TYR A 101 -14.83 -19.87 12.61
C TYR A 101 -14.34 -20.26 14.02
N PHE A 102 -13.37 -19.51 14.57
CA PHE A 102 -12.80 -19.75 15.89
C PHE A 102 -13.72 -19.25 17.01
N PHE A 103 -14.36 -18.10 16.84
CA PHE A 103 -15.53 -17.67 17.61
C PHE A 103 -16.78 -18.33 17.03
N LYS A 104 -16.84 -19.67 16.99
CA LYS A 104 -18.15 -20.31 17.12
C LYS A 104 -18.67 -19.88 18.48
N PRO A 105 -19.69 -18.98 18.56
CA PRO A 105 -20.20 -18.59 19.84
C PRO A 105 -20.65 -19.89 20.51
N SER A 106 -20.20 -20.14 21.73
CA SER A 106 -20.94 -20.99 22.64
C SER A 106 -22.28 -20.30 22.85
N TYR A 107 -23.18 -20.44 21.88
CA TYR A 107 -24.57 -20.08 22.01
C TYR A 107 -25.09 -21.02 23.08
N ARG A 108 -24.96 -20.61 24.35
CA ARG A 108 -25.76 -21.16 25.41
C ARG A 108 -27.16 -20.67 25.09
N ILE A 109 -27.91 -21.45 24.30
CA ILE A 109 -29.36 -21.35 24.31
C ILE A 109 -29.74 -21.63 25.76
N ALA A 110 -29.97 -20.56 26.53
CA ALA A 110 -30.74 -20.65 27.75
C ALA A 110 -32.08 -21.25 27.31
N GLY A 111 -32.33 -22.50 27.70
CA GLY A 111 -33.50 -23.26 27.30
C GLY A 111 -34.77 -22.49 27.66
N ARG A 112 -35.43 -21.95 26.64
CA ARG A 112 -36.80 -21.46 26.76
C ARG A 112 -37.71 -22.67 26.60
N SER A 113 -38.38 -23.06 27.67
CA SER A 113 -39.38 -24.14 27.67
C SER A 113 -40.37 -23.89 26.53
N LYS A 114 -40.49 -24.87 25.63
CA LYS A 114 -41.59 -24.89 24.67
C LYS A 114 -42.81 -25.42 25.42
N ASP A 115 -43.61 -24.52 25.97
CA ASP A 115 -44.98 -24.85 26.34
C ASP A 115 -45.75 -25.08 25.02
N LEU A 116 -45.91 -26.36 24.65
CA LEU A 116 -46.70 -26.78 23.49
C LEU A 116 -48.18 -26.70 23.87
N TYR A 117 -48.89 -25.74 23.27
CA TYR A 117 -50.36 -25.74 23.26
C TYR A 117 -50.84 -26.55 22.05
N ILE A 118 -51.59 -27.63 22.28
CA ILE A 118 -52.26 -28.38 21.21
C ILE A 118 -53.60 -27.69 20.95
N ILE A 119 -53.71 -27.07 19.77
CA ILE A 119 -54.94 -26.50 19.24
C ILE A 119 -55.88 -27.65 18.90
N LYS A 120 -57.05 -27.68 19.54
CA LYS A 120 -58.14 -28.61 19.27
C LYS A 120 -58.75 -28.24 17.91
N GLU A 121 -58.51 -29.04 16.87
CA GLU A 121 -59.29 -28.92 15.64
C GLU A 121 -60.72 -29.40 15.89
N GLU A 122 -61.64 -28.45 15.84
CA GLU A 122 -63.06 -28.67 15.83
C GLU A 122 -63.55 -28.73 14.38
N LYS A 123 -63.90 -29.92 13.90
CA LYS A 123 -64.93 -30.08 12.86
C LYS A 123 -65.82 -31.27 13.20
N SER A 124 -66.96 -30.90 13.76
CA SER A 124 -68.31 -31.49 13.62
C SER A 124 -68.42 -32.84 12.89
N GLY A 125 -69.02 -33.79 13.60
CA GLY A 125 -69.58 -35.03 13.05
C GLY A 125 -69.69 -36.13 14.11
N TYR A 126 -70.74 -36.10 14.93
CA TYR A 126 -71.45 -37.25 15.55
C TYR A 126 -70.80 -38.65 15.31
N GLN A 127 -70.47 -39.53 16.27
CA GLN A 127 -70.95 -39.81 17.63
C GLN A 127 -69.88 -40.55 18.46
N PHE A 128 -69.95 -40.35 19.79
CA PHE A 128 -69.29 -41.06 20.89
C PHE A 128 -69.77 -42.51 21.05
N PRO A 129 -69.31 -43.25 22.09
CA PRO A 129 -67.95 -43.43 22.65
C PRO A 129 -67.51 -44.92 22.49
N VAL A 130 -66.42 -45.44 23.09
CA VAL A 130 -66.52 -46.24 24.34
C VAL A 130 -65.17 -47.00 24.65
N TYR A 131 -64.74 -46.94 25.92
CA TYR A 131 -63.72 -47.68 26.73
C TYR A 131 -62.25 -47.74 26.23
N THR A 132 -61.21 -47.28 26.94
CA THR A 132 -60.62 -47.54 28.28
C THR A 132 -59.93 -48.91 28.48
N SER A 133 -58.77 -48.83 29.15
CA SER A 133 -57.88 -49.86 29.71
C SER A 133 -57.05 -50.74 28.78
N GLU A 134 -55.73 -50.53 28.91
CA GLU A 134 -54.67 -51.53 28.90
C GLU A 134 -54.54 -52.46 27.70
N GLY A 135 -53.48 -52.21 26.92
CA GLY A 135 -52.84 -53.26 26.14
C GLY A 135 -53.51 -53.55 24.80
N ASN A 136 -52.65 -53.58 23.78
CA ASN A 136 -52.91 -54.04 22.42
C ASN A 136 -53.31 -52.95 21.42
N TYR A 137 -52.33 -52.59 20.59
CA TYR A 137 -52.52 -51.88 19.34
C TYR A 137 -53.32 -52.76 18.39
N VAL A 138 -54.44 -52.26 17.86
CA VAL A 138 -55.09 -52.88 16.70
C VAL A 138 -54.53 -52.21 15.46
N LEU A 139 -53.76 -52.96 14.69
CA LEU A 139 -53.37 -52.59 13.33
C LEU A 139 -54.64 -52.63 12.48
N THR A 140 -55.13 -51.47 12.06
CA THR A 140 -56.13 -51.44 10.99
C THR A 140 -55.39 -51.24 9.67
N SER A 141 -55.39 -52.28 8.85
CA SER A 141 -54.88 -52.26 7.49
C SER A 141 -55.85 -51.46 6.63
N TYR A 142 -55.59 -50.17 6.44
CA TYR A 142 -56.27 -49.41 5.40
C TYR A 142 -55.48 -49.55 4.10
N GLN A 143 -55.78 -50.62 3.35
CA GLN A 143 -55.58 -50.62 1.91
C GLN A 143 -56.76 -49.88 1.30
N GLY A 144 -56.47 -48.74 0.69
CA GLY A 144 -57.49 -47.94 0.03
C GLY A 144 -58.10 -48.64 -1.19
N GLY A 145 -59.28 -48.16 -1.57
CA GLY A 145 -59.66 -48.07 -2.98
C GLY A 145 -60.95 -48.79 -3.40
N THR A 146 -61.90 -47.96 -3.85
CA THR A 146 -62.97 -48.20 -4.86
C THR A 146 -64.09 -49.16 -4.48
N PHE A 147 -65.38 -48.88 -4.68
CA PHE A 147 -66.11 -47.95 -5.58
C PHE A 147 -67.16 -47.14 -4.80
#